data_AF-A0A3E2YQJ6-F1
#
_entry.id   AF-A0A3E2YQJ6-F1
#
_cell.length_a   1.000
_cell.length_b   1.000
_cell.length_c   1.000
_cell.angle_alpha   90.00
_cell.angle_beta   90.00
_cell.angle_gamma   90.00
#
_symmetry.space_group_name_H-M   'P 1'
#
loop_
_entity.id
_entity.type
_entity.pdbx_description
1 polymer ?
#
loop_
_entity_poly.entity_id
_entity_poly.type
_entity_poly.pdbx_seq_one_letter_code
_entity_poly.pdbx_strand_id
1 'polypeptide(L)' 'MPASTVHAVLTRCRINRLSHIDRATGEPVRRYEHAHPGAMLHVDVKKYGNIPDGGGWRYLGRVQGHRNREATARGPDPH' A
#
# COMPACT_ATOMS: atom_id res chain seq x y z
N MET A 1 -11.64 26.63 -8.40
CA MET A 1 -10.47 25.96 -7.77
C MET A 1 -9.54 25.47 -8.87
N PRO A 2 -8.23 25.71 -8.81
CA PRO A 2 -7.31 25.22 -9.83
C PRO A 2 -7.21 23.69 -9.77
N ALA A 3 -7.23 23.03 -10.93
CA ALA A 3 -7.07 21.59 -11.02
C ALA A 3 -5.61 21.20 -10.71
N SER A 4 -5.41 20.20 -9.85
CA SER A 4 -4.07 19.69 -9.56
C SER A 4 -3.45 19.03 -10.80
N THR A 5 -2.12 18.98 -10.88
CA THR A 5 -1.40 18.26 -11.96
C THR A 5 -1.87 16.80 -12.09
N VAL A 6 -2.21 16.19 -10.95
CA VAL A 6 -2.81 14.85 -10.88
C VAL A 6 -4.15 14.79 -11.62
N HIS A 7 -5.02 15.78 -11.44
CA HIS A 7 -6.30 15.85 -12.15
C HIS A 7 -6.13 15.94 -13.68
N ALA A 8 -5.13 16.69 -14.15
CA ALA A 8 -4.82 16.80 -15.58
C ALA A 8 -4.34 15.46 -16.16
N VAL A 9 -3.47 14.74 -15.45
CA VAL A 9 -2.99 13.41 -15.86
C VAL A 9 -4.13 12.39 -15.93
N LEU A 10 -4.98 12.33 -14.90
CA LEU A 10 -6.12 11.40 -14.88
C LEU A 10 -7.08 11.64 -16.05
N THR A 11 -7.38 12.91 -16.34
CA THR A 11 -8.24 13.29 -17.47
C THR A 11 -7.64 12.87 -18.81
N ARG A 12 -6.33 13.10 -19.02
CA ARG A 12 -5.62 12.67 -20.24
C ARG A 12 -5.65 11.16 -20.43
N CYS A 13 -5.53 10.40 -19.34
CA CYS A 13 -5.60 8.94 -19.38
C CYS A 13 -7.03 8.39 -19.51
N ARG A 14 -8.06 9.26 -19.62
CA ARG A 14 -9.49 8.88 -19.59
C ARG A 14 -9.86 8.03 -18.36
N ILE A 15 -9.12 8.25 -17.28
CA ILE A 15 -9.34 7.62 -16.00
C ILE A 15 -10.46 8.44 -15.33
N ASN A 16 -11.62 7.80 -15.12
CA ASN A 16 -12.82 8.43 -14.54
C ASN A 16 -12.49 9.15 -13.21
N ARG A 17 -13.36 10.06 -12.75
CA ARG A 17 -13.16 10.78 -11.47
C ARG A 17 -12.73 9.81 -10.36
N LEU A 18 -11.85 10.25 -9.45
CA LEU A 18 -11.30 9.43 -8.37
C LEU A 18 -12.38 8.65 -7.60
N SER A 19 -13.58 9.21 -7.43
CA SER A 19 -14.75 8.56 -6.84
C SER A 19 -15.23 7.27 -7.53
N HIS A 20 -14.88 7.06 -8.80
CA HIS A 20 -15.19 5.83 -9.56
C HIS A 20 -14.08 4.78 -9.46
N ILE A 21 -12.87 5.17 -9.08
CA ILE A 21 -11.68 4.27 -9.02
C ILE A 21 -11.37 3.91 -7.59
N ASP A 22 -11.60 4.83 -6.65
CA ASP A 22 -11.46 4.64 -5.22
C ASP A 22 -12.68 3.88 -4.65
N ARG A 23 -12.93 2.70 -5.22
CA ARG A 23 -13.99 1.78 -4.82
C ARG A 23 -13.39 0.44 -4.39
N ALA A 24 -12.29 0.46 -3.65
CA ALA A 24 -11.79 -0.76 -3.02
C ALA A 24 -12.84 -1.36 -2.05
N THR A 25 -13.72 -0.53 -1.48
CA THR A 25 -14.91 -0.97 -0.71
C THR A 25 -16.16 -0.14 -0.97
N GLY A 26 -16.05 1.11 -1.44
CA GLY A 26 -17.21 1.98 -1.71
C GLY A 26 -17.99 2.39 -0.45
N GLU A 27 -17.50 2.04 0.75
CA GLU A 27 -18.05 2.57 1.99
C GLU A 27 -17.60 4.03 2.17
N PRO A 28 -18.51 4.95 2.53
CA PRO A 28 -18.12 6.28 2.97
C PRO A 28 -17.10 6.16 4.10
N VAL A 29 -16.04 6.98 4.07
CA VAL A 29 -15.06 7.07 5.17
C VAL A 29 -15.82 7.34 6.46
N ARG A 30 -15.99 6.31 7.29
CA ARG A 30 -16.62 6.43 8.60
C ARG A 30 -15.64 7.18 9.50
N ARG A 31 -15.97 8.43 9.79
CA ARG A 31 -15.23 9.25 10.75
C ARG A 31 -15.63 8.80 12.15
N TYR A 32 -14.73 8.06 12.79
CA TYR A 32 -14.87 7.73 14.19
C TYR A 32 -14.37 8.92 15.02
N GLU A 33 -15.10 9.31 16.06
CA GLU A 33 -14.72 10.34 17.01
C GLU A 33 -14.82 9.74 18.42
N HIS A 34 -13.85 10.02 19.29
CA HIS A 34 -13.87 9.58 20.67
C HIS A 34 -13.58 10.75 21.61
N ALA A 35 -14.26 10.76 22.75
CA ALA A 35 -14.27 11.88 23.69
C ALA A 35 -12.98 12.05 24.51
N HIS A 36 -12.13 11.02 24.57
CA HIS A 36 -10.92 11.01 25.41
C HIS A 36 -9.69 10.52 24.65
N PRO A 37 -8.50 11.11 24.89
CA PRO A 37 -7.24 10.59 24.35
C PRO A 37 -7.03 9.12 24.72
N GLY A 38 -6.59 8.30 23.75
CA GLY A 38 -6.36 6.85 23.95
C GLY A 38 -7.58 5.95 23.73
N ALA A 39 -8.78 6.51 23.53
CA ALA A 39 -9.98 5.74 23.22
C ALA A 39 -10.04 5.24 21.76
N MET A 40 -9.07 5.61 20.92
CA MET A 40 -8.88 5.08 19.56
C MET A 40 -7.47 4.53 19.37
N LEU A 41 -7.35 3.39 18.69
CA LEU A 41 -6.11 2.93 18.10
C LEU A 41 -6.25 2.91 16.57
N HIS A 42 -5.40 3.66 15.88
CA HIS A 42 -5.28 3.56 14.43
C HIS A 42 -4.21 2.53 14.08
N VAL A 43 -4.60 1.48 13.35
CA VAL A 43 -3.69 0.46 12.84
C VAL A 43 -3.68 0.54 11.33
N ASP A 44 -2.54 0.92 10.74
CA ASP A 44 -2.32 0.83 9.29
C ASP A 44 -1.60 -0.48 8.97
N VAL A 45 -2.17 -1.29 8.09
CA VAL A 45 -1.52 -2.49 7.57
C VAL A 45 -1.15 -2.24 6.12
N LYS A 46 0.14 -1.98 5.89
CA LYS A 46 0.67 -1.78 4.54
C LYS A 46 1.41 -3.02 4.05
N LYS A 47 0.93 -3.62 2.97
CA LYS A 47 1.66 -4.65 2.22
C LYS A 47 2.61 -3.98 1.24
N TYR A 48 3.91 -4.08 1.47
CA TYR A 48 4.92 -3.64 0.52
C TYR A 48 5.27 -4.79 -0.42
N GLY A 49 5.00 -4.65 -1.73
CA GLY A 49 5.23 -5.69 -2.74
C GLY A 49 6.70 -6.06 -3.02
N ASN A 50 7.65 -5.51 -2.26
CA ASN A 50 9.10 -5.74 -2.41
C ASN A 50 9.74 -6.35 -1.16
N ILE A 51 8.96 -6.87 -0.21
CA ILE A 51 9.50 -7.61 0.93
C ILE A 51 9.78 -9.04 0.45
N PRO A 52 11.04 -9.51 0.49
CA PRO A 52 11.35 -10.89 0.16
C PRO A 52 10.69 -11.88 1.12
N ASP A 53 10.37 -13.07 0.62
CA ASP A 53 10.02 -14.23 1.42
C ASP A 53 11.17 -14.54 2.39
N GLY A 54 10.81 -14.83 3.63
CA GLY A 54 11.80 -14.95 4.72
C GLY A 54 12.30 -13.62 5.26
N GLY A 55 11.84 -12.45 4.75
CA GLY A 55 12.10 -11.13 5.32
C GLY A 55 13.19 -10.32 4.61
N GLY A 56 13.12 -9.00 4.73
CA GLY A 56 14.05 -8.06 4.09
C GLY A 56 15.27 -7.67 4.92
N TRP A 57 16.25 -7.05 4.26
CA TRP A 57 17.54 -6.66 4.86
C TRP A 57 17.43 -5.71 6.07
N ARG A 58 16.33 -4.96 6.19
CA ARG A 58 16.08 -4.06 7.32
C ARG A 58 15.91 -4.82 8.63
N TYR A 59 15.45 -6.06 8.59
CA TYR A 59 15.23 -6.91 9.78
C TYR A 59 16.35 -7.94 9.96
N LEU A 60 16.86 -8.52 8.86
CA LEU A 60 17.82 -9.64 8.91
C LEU A 60 19.26 -9.27 8.55
N GLY A 61 19.53 -7.99 8.28
CA GLY A 61 20.81 -7.54 7.76
C GLY A 61 20.99 -7.77 6.26
N ARG A 62 21.99 -7.10 5.66
CA ARG A 62 22.19 -7.06 4.21
C ARG A 62 22.37 -8.45 3.60
N VAL A 63 23.28 -9.27 4.12
CA VAL A 63 23.63 -10.57 3.52
C VAL A 63 22.41 -11.49 3.43
N GLN A 64 21.69 -11.69 4.54
CA GLN A 64 20.52 -12.56 4.55
C GLN A 64 19.36 -11.96 3.74
N GLY A 65 19.12 -10.65 3.85
CA GLY A 65 18.07 -9.97 3.08
C GLY A 65 18.30 -10.01 1.57
N HIS A 66 19.55 -9.99 1.11
CA HIS A 66 19.89 -10.17 -0.31
C HIS A 66 19.62 -11.59 -0.80
N ARG A 67 20.02 -12.61 -0.03
CA ARG A 67 19.72 -14.02 -0.36
C ARG A 67 18.21 -14.27 -0.45
N ASN A 68 17.46 -13.77 0.53
CA ASN A 68 16.00 -13.86 0.54
C ASN A 68 15.39 -13.19 -0.71
N ARG A 69 15.88 -12.01 -1.07
CA ARG A 69 15.43 -11.28 -2.27
C ARG A 69 15.68 -12.06 -3.56
N GLU A 70 16.87 -12.67 -3.68
CA GLU A 70 17.22 -13.50 -4.83
C GLU A 70 16.36 -14.77 -4.90
N ALA A 71 16.09 -15.41 -3.77
CA ALA A 71 15.23 -16.58 -3.69
C ALA A 71 13.78 -16.26 -4.12
N THR A 72 13.18 -15.18 -3.57
CA THR A 72 11.84 -14.73 -3.98
C THR A 72 11.76 -14.32 -5.44
N ALA A 73 12.80 -13.68 -5.98
CA ALA A 73 12.84 -13.28 -7.39
C ALA A 73 12.90 -14.47 -8.36
N ARG A 74 13.39 -15.64 -7.91
CA ARG A 74 13.41 -16.87 -8.72
C ARG A 74 12.05 -17.58 -8.78
N GLY A 75 11.06 -17.13 -7.98
CA GLY A 75 9.76 -17.77 -7.83
C GLY A 75 9.87 -19.13 -7.12
N PRO A 76 8.84 -19.58 -6.38
CA PRO A 76 8.80 -20.96 -5.92
C PRO A 76 8.73 -21.88 -7.15
N ASP A 77 9.54 -22.95 -7.15
CA ASP A 77 9.38 -24.06 -8.09
C ASP A 77 7.93 -24.57 -7.98
N PRO A 78 7.18 -24.70 -9.10
CA PRO A 78 5.83 -25.23 -9.06
C PRO A 78 5.90 -26.73 -8.81
N HIS A 79 5.75 -27.13 -7.54
CA HIS A 79 5.35 -28.47 -7.15
C HIS A 79 3.88 -28.48 -6.74
#